data_AF-A0A6F9C200-F1
#
_entry.id   AF-A0A6F9C200-F1
#
_cell.length_a   1.000
_cell.length_b   1.000
_cell.length_c   1.000
_cell.angle_alpha   90.00
_cell.angle_beta   90.00
_cell.angle_gamma   90.00
#
_symmetry.space_group_name_H-M   'P 1'
#
loop_
_entity.id
_entity.type
_entity.pdbx_description
1 polymer ?
#
loop_
_entity_poly.entity_id
_entity_poly.type
_entity_poly.pdbx_seq_one_letter_code
_entity_poly.pdbx_strand_id
1 'polypeptide(L)'
;YKTHNIENEKTGSNLPFVFNDVIGLEKGSGKGVHEDDIIKALKGHVKEGYKFNMNYPLSEEDNGYKKSPSSSDRAHCLVSPIPADTFTLMDDDVIKKMRAIRLVASDMGFPQVVILTHVDMACPMGNKNLRNGYKSKYI
;
A
#
# COMPACT_ATOMS: atom_id res chain seq x y z
N TYR A 1 8.64 0.36 -7.36
CA TYR A 1 8.83 0.95 -6.03
C TYR A 1 9.32 2.37 -6.21
N LYS A 2 8.58 3.34 -5.67
CA LYS A 2 8.91 4.75 -5.81
C LYS A 2 8.68 5.50 -4.50
N THR A 3 9.65 6.28 -4.07
CA THR A 3 9.54 7.09 -2.87
C THR A 3 9.05 8.50 -3.23
N HIS A 4 7.99 8.94 -2.58
CA HIS A 4 7.41 10.28 -2.70
C HIS A 4 7.68 11.08 -1.44
N ASN A 5 8.44 12.17 -1.59
CA ASN A 5 8.65 13.15 -0.53
C ASN A 5 7.53 14.19 -0.57
N ILE A 6 7.18 14.73 0.59
CA ILE A 6 6.24 15.86 0.68
C ILE A 6 7.03 17.10 1.05
N GLU A 7 6.91 18.11 0.20
CA GLU A 7 7.56 19.41 0.40
C GLU A 7 6.69 20.29 1.30
N ASN A 8 7.33 21.00 2.22
CA ASN A 8 6.70 22.06 2.96
C ASN A 8 6.68 23.32 2.11
N GLU A 9 5.49 23.72 1.64
CA GLU A 9 5.29 24.88 0.78
C GLU A 9 5.85 26.20 1.35
N LYS A 10 5.95 26.33 2.68
CA LYS A 10 6.46 27.56 3.31
C LYS A 10 7.98 27.61 3.37
N THR A 11 8.64 26.47 3.53
CA THR A 11 10.10 26.41 3.74
C THR A 11 10.85 25.85 2.54
N GLY A 12 10.17 25.24 1.56
CA GLY A 12 10.77 24.54 0.42
C GLY A 12 11.53 23.27 0.79
N SER A 13 11.41 22.81 2.05
CA SER A 13 12.13 21.66 2.58
C SER A 13 11.22 20.43 2.66
N ASN A 14 11.78 19.24 2.50
CA ASN A 14 11.02 18.00 2.69
C ASN A 14 10.58 17.83 4.15
N LEU A 15 9.34 17.40 4.33
CA LEU A 15 8.82 16.94 5.62
C LEU A 15 9.46 15.60 5.99
N PRO A 16 9.53 15.26 7.30
CA PRO A 16 10.16 14.03 7.77
C PRO A 16 9.25 12.78 7.59
N PHE A 17 8.45 12.74 6.53
CA PHE A 17 7.69 11.56 6.15
C PHE A 17 7.63 11.41 4.63
N VAL A 18 7.64 10.16 4.19
CA VAL A 18 7.65 9.77 2.79
C VAL A 18 6.59 8.72 2.54
N PHE A 19 6.08 8.67 1.32
CA PHE A 19 5.17 7.62 0.86
C PHE A 19 5.88 6.73 -0.14
N ASN A 20 5.88 5.43 0.13
CA ASN A 20 6.48 4.44 -0.77
C ASN A 20 5.36 3.79 -1.60
N ASP A 21 5.38 4.05 -2.90
CA ASP A 21 4.39 3.54 -3.85
C ASP A 21 4.85 2.21 -4.47
N VAL A 22 3.90 1.27 -4.55
CA VAL A 22 4.08 -0.09 -5.06
C VAL A 22 2.98 -0.42 -6.08
N ILE A 23 3.24 -1.35 -6.98
CA ILE A 23 2.18 -1.85 -7.87
C ILE A 23 1.09 -2.55 -7.05
N GLY A 24 -0.16 -2.43 -7.50
CA GLY A 24 -1.34 -2.96 -6.79
C GLY A 24 -1.37 -4.48 -6.68
N LEU A 25 -2.19 -4.97 -5.75
CA LEU A 25 -2.53 -6.38 -5.61
C LEU A 25 -3.61 -6.75 -6.64
N GLU A 26 -3.41 -7.83 -7.36
CA GLU A 26 -4.39 -8.34 -8.32
C GLU A 26 -4.72 -9.82 -8.10
N LYS A 27 -5.89 -10.22 -8.62
CA LYS A 27 -6.38 -11.60 -8.62
C LYS A 27 -5.50 -12.49 -9.49
N GLY A 28 -5.20 -13.68 -8.98
CA GLY A 28 -4.49 -14.73 -9.71
C GLY A 28 -2.98 -14.69 -9.51
N SER A 29 -2.33 -15.81 -9.83
CA SER A 29 -0.88 -15.93 -9.86
C SER A 29 -0.32 -15.19 -11.08
N GLY A 30 0.85 -14.56 -10.94
CA GLY A 30 1.47 -13.81 -12.04
C GLY A 30 0.86 -12.43 -12.31
N LYS A 31 0.00 -11.92 -11.41
CA LYS A 31 -0.66 -10.61 -11.56
C LYS A 31 -0.48 -9.73 -10.32
N GLY A 32 -0.25 -8.44 -10.57
CA GLY A 32 0.04 -7.46 -9.53
C GLY A 32 1.35 -7.75 -8.81
N VAL A 33 1.51 -7.13 -7.63
CA VAL A 33 2.67 -7.37 -6.75
C VAL A 33 2.50 -8.68 -5.98
N HIS A 34 3.63 -9.36 -5.75
CA HIS A 34 3.70 -10.49 -4.83
C HIS A 34 3.69 -9.99 -3.38
N GLU A 35 2.96 -10.63 -2.47
CA GLU A 35 2.84 -10.21 -1.07
C GLU A 35 4.19 -10.12 -0.35
N ASP A 36 5.11 -11.06 -0.63
CA ASP A 36 6.47 -11.06 -0.10
C ASP A 36 7.27 -9.81 -0.47
N ASP A 37 6.99 -9.20 -1.62
CA ASP A 37 7.68 -7.99 -2.05
C ASP A 37 7.19 -6.77 -1.27
N ILE A 38 5.90 -6.71 -0.94
CA ILE A 38 5.38 -5.71 -0.01
C ILE A 38 5.98 -5.95 1.39
N ILE A 39 6.09 -7.20 1.85
CA ILE A 39 6.71 -7.52 3.14
C ILE A 39 8.19 -7.09 3.16
N LYS A 40 8.93 -7.33 2.08
CA LYS A 40 10.32 -6.84 1.94
C LYS A 40 10.37 -5.31 1.93
N ALA A 41 9.44 -4.64 1.27
CA ALA A 41 9.34 -3.19 1.30
C ALA A 41 9.06 -2.67 2.72
N LEU A 42 8.13 -3.29 3.47
CA LEU A 42 7.86 -2.94 4.87
C LEU A 42 9.12 -3.06 5.75
N LYS A 43 9.96 -4.05 5.48
CA LYS A 43 11.23 -4.29 6.17
C LYS A 43 12.40 -3.45 5.62
N GLY A 44 12.18 -2.61 4.61
CA GLY A 44 13.20 -1.73 4.01
C GLY A 44 14.14 -2.40 3.02
N HIS A 45 13.84 -3.63 2.59
CA HIS A 45 14.72 -4.43 1.73
C HIS A 45 14.56 -4.13 0.23
N VAL A 46 13.72 -3.19 -0.17
CA VAL A 46 13.49 -2.85 -1.59
C VAL A 46 14.18 -1.54 -1.92
N LYS A 47 15.01 -1.52 -2.97
CA LYS A 47 15.70 -0.29 -3.42
C LYS A 47 14.76 0.63 -4.22
N GLU A 48 15.04 1.93 -4.13
CA GLU A 48 14.38 2.95 -4.95
C GLU A 48 14.47 2.60 -6.45
N GLY A 49 13.35 2.77 -7.16
CA GLY A 49 13.27 2.46 -8.59
C GLY A 49 13.17 0.98 -8.95
N TYR A 50 13.11 0.06 -7.96
CA TYR A 50 12.93 -1.36 -8.25
C TYR A 50 11.63 -1.62 -9.03
N LYS A 51 11.73 -2.41 -10.10
CA LYS A 51 10.59 -2.87 -10.90
C LYS A 51 10.19 -4.27 -10.42
N PHE A 52 9.01 -4.36 -9.81
CA PHE A 52 8.48 -5.62 -9.31
C PHE A 52 8.24 -6.62 -10.44
N ASN A 53 8.60 -7.87 -10.19
CA ASN A 53 8.27 -8.97 -11.07
C ASN A 53 6.94 -9.58 -10.62
N MET A 54 6.02 -9.80 -11.55
CA MET A 54 4.69 -10.32 -11.24
C MET A 54 4.70 -11.84 -11.02
N ASN A 55 5.71 -12.54 -11.54
CA ASN A 55 5.78 -14.00 -11.54
C ASN A 55 6.54 -14.57 -10.33
N TYR A 56 7.53 -13.84 -9.82
CA TYR A 56 8.35 -14.29 -8.70
C TYR A 56 8.73 -13.10 -7.81
N PRO A 57 8.81 -13.31 -6.49
CA PRO A 57 9.21 -12.25 -5.56
C PRO A 57 10.70 -11.92 -5.69
N LEU A 58 11.06 -10.70 -5.30
CA LEU A 58 12.43 -10.21 -5.15
C LEU A 58 13.23 -11.16 -4.24
N SER A 59 14.38 -11.65 -4.72
CA SER A 59 15.29 -12.50 -3.96
C SER A 59 16.46 -11.71 -3.36
N GLU A 60 17.18 -12.29 -2.41
CA GLU A 60 18.32 -11.61 -1.76
C GLU A 60 19.54 -11.41 -2.68
N GLU A 61 19.61 -12.22 -3.74
CA GLU A 61 20.63 -12.16 -4.79
C GLU A 61 20.33 -11.08 -5.83
N ASP A 62 19.10 -10.58 -5.88
CA ASP A 62 18.69 -9.60 -6.88
C ASP A 62 19.30 -8.22 -6.61
N ASN A 63 19.69 -7.52 -7.67
CA ASN A 63 20.22 -6.17 -7.58
C ASN A 63 19.24 -5.18 -6.91
N GLY A 64 17.93 -5.46 -6.97
CA GLY A 64 16.88 -4.67 -6.31
C GLY A 64 16.80 -4.84 -4.80
N TYR A 65 17.45 -5.86 -4.22
CA TYR A 65 17.40 -6.17 -2.80
C TYR A 65 18.44 -5.38 -2.01
N LYS A 66 18.01 -4.82 -0.89
CA LYS A 66 18.84 -4.11 0.08
C LYS A 66 19.12 -5.04 1.25
N LYS A 67 20.32 -5.64 1.27
CA LYS A 67 20.71 -6.67 2.27
C LYS A 67 20.67 -6.16 3.72
N SER A 68 21.11 -4.93 3.95
CA SER A 68 21.18 -4.33 5.28
C SER A 68 20.42 -3.00 5.30
N PRO A 69 19.10 -3.01 5.49
CA PRO A 69 18.30 -1.79 5.58
C PRO A 69 18.60 -1.04 6.88
N SER A 70 18.60 0.28 6.81
CA SER A 70 18.63 1.15 7.99
C SER A 70 17.23 1.26 8.61
N SER A 71 17.13 1.88 9.78
CA SER A 71 15.82 2.21 10.38
C SER A 71 14.98 3.13 9.48
N SER A 72 15.63 4.05 8.75
CA SER A 72 14.93 4.97 7.84
C SER A 72 14.42 4.30 6.57
N ASP A 73 14.97 3.14 6.20
CA ASP A 73 14.49 2.38 5.04
C ASP A 73 13.19 1.61 5.35
N ARG A 74 12.96 1.29 6.64
CA ARG A 74 11.79 0.53 7.06
C ARG A 74 10.53 1.39 6.97
N ALA A 75 9.43 0.77 6.57
CA ALA A 75 8.14 1.42 6.71
C ALA A 75 7.78 1.57 8.20
N HIS A 76 6.98 2.58 8.50
CA HIS A 76 6.51 2.84 9.87
C HIS A 76 4.97 2.76 9.97
N CYS A 77 4.29 2.57 8.84
CA CYS A 77 2.85 2.45 8.74
C CYS A 77 2.52 1.71 7.44
N LEU A 78 1.53 0.81 7.50
CA LEU A 78 0.94 0.20 6.31
C LEU A 78 -0.35 0.94 5.96
N VAL A 79 -0.40 1.51 4.75
CA VAL A 79 -1.62 2.14 4.22
C VAL A 79 -2.17 1.27 3.09
N SER A 80 -3.46 0.96 3.14
CA SER A 80 -4.17 0.17 2.11
C SER A 80 -5.33 0.99 1.54
N PRO A 81 -5.14 1.64 0.38
CA PRO A 81 -6.23 2.24 -0.37
C PRO A 81 -7.13 1.15 -0.94
N ILE A 82 -8.45 1.25 -0.71
CA ILE A 82 -9.43 0.27 -1.18
C ILE A 82 -10.61 1.01 -1.83
N PRO A 83 -10.93 0.74 -3.10
CA PRO A 83 -12.09 1.32 -3.77
C PRO A 83 -13.40 0.83 -3.15
N ALA A 84 -14.20 1.74 -2.59
CA ALA A 84 -15.44 1.45 -1.88
C ALA A 84 -16.55 0.93 -2.82
N ASP A 85 -16.54 1.34 -4.08
CA ASP A 85 -17.51 0.94 -5.11
C ASP A 85 -17.36 -0.53 -5.52
N THR A 86 -16.16 -1.08 -5.35
CA THR A 86 -15.83 -2.48 -5.71
C THR A 86 -15.42 -3.32 -4.50
N PHE A 87 -15.49 -2.77 -3.28
CA PHE A 87 -15.06 -3.46 -2.05
C PHE A 87 -15.76 -4.81 -1.85
N THR A 88 -17.07 -4.88 -2.07
CA THR A 88 -17.85 -6.13 -1.94
C THR A 88 -17.54 -7.17 -3.01
N LEU A 89 -16.82 -6.78 -4.06
CA LEU A 89 -16.42 -7.62 -5.19
C LEU A 89 -14.93 -8.00 -5.14
N MET A 90 -14.22 -7.64 -4.06
CA MET A 90 -12.82 -8.01 -3.91
C MET A 90 -12.66 -9.52 -3.89
N ASP A 91 -11.73 -10.00 -4.72
CA ASP A 91 -11.47 -11.42 -4.85
C ASP A 91 -10.80 -11.99 -3.60
N ASP A 92 -11.20 -13.21 -3.20
CA ASP A 92 -10.66 -13.90 -2.03
C ASP A 92 -9.13 -14.01 -2.06
N ASP A 93 -8.52 -14.15 -3.24
CA ASP A 93 -7.06 -14.23 -3.35
C ASP A 93 -6.39 -12.89 -3.03
N VAL A 94 -7.00 -11.77 -3.43
CA VAL A 94 -6.53 -10.43 -3.03
C VAL A 94 -6.68 -10.25 -1.51
N ILE A 95 -7.81 -10.68 -0.94
CA ILE A 95 -8.05 -10.63 0.51
C ILE A 95 -7.01 -11.46 1.28
N LYS A 96 -6.66 -12.66 0.79
CA LYS A 96 -5.61 -13.50 1.39
C LYS A 96 -4.24 -12.82 1.34
N LYS A 97 -3.85 -12.24 0.21
CA LYS A 97 -2.58 -11.49 0.07
C LYS A 97 -2.53 -10.31 1.05
N MET A 98 -3.60 -9.51 1.11
CA MET A 98 -3.71 -8.41 2.08
C MET A 98 -3.61 -8.90 3.52
N ARG A 99 -4.26 -10.02 3.86
CA ARG A 99 -4.18 -10.61 5.20
C ARG A 99 -2.75 -11.03 5.55
N ALA A 100 -2.03 -11.68 4.64
CA ALA A 100 -0.64 -12.09 4.86
C ALA A 100 0.25 -10.88 5.19
N ILE A 101 0.13 -9.80 4.41
CA ILE A 101 0.88 -8.55 4.63
C ILE A 101 0.53 -7.93 5.99
N ARG A 102 -0.77 -7.85 6.31
CA ARG A 102 -1.28 -7.26 7.56
C ARG A 102 -0.82 -8.02 8.81
N LEU A 103 -0.73 -9.35 8.74
CA LEU A 103 -0.22 -10.15 9.86
C LEU A 103 1.25 -9.80 10.14
N VAL A 104 2.09 -9.74 9.10
CA VAL A 104 3.49 -9.33 9.26
C VAL A 104 3.61 -7.90 9.80
N ALA A 105 2.81 -6.95 9.29
CA ALA A 105 2.79 -5.59 9.82
C ALA A 105 2.37 -5.55 11.30
N SER A 106 1.42 -6.40 11.71
CA SER A 106 0.98 -6.53 13.11
C SER A 106 2.10 -7.05 14.01
N ASP A 107 2.80 -8.09 13.57
CA ASP A 107 3.94 -8.67 14.31
C ASP A 107 5.09 -7.66 14.48
N MET A 108 5.25 -6.76 13.51
CA MET A 108 6.22 -5.66 13.56
C MET A 108 5.74 -4.48 14.42
N GLY A 109 4.51 -4.50 14.94
CA GLY A 109 3.91 -3.43 15.71
C GLY A 109 3.56 -2.18 14.89
N PHE A 110 3.43 -2.33 13.56
CA PHE A 110 3.16 -1.20 12.68
C PHE A 110 1.68 -0.81 12.69
N PRO A 111 1.36 0.49 12.82
CA PRO A 111 0.04 1.02 12.52
C PRO A 111 -0.43 0.59 11.12
N GLN A 112 -1.70 0.22 11.02
CA GLN A 112 -2.33 -0.17 9.77
C GLN A 112 -3.54 0.73 9.52
N VAL A 113 -3.57 1.38 8.36
CA VAL A 113 -4.61 2.32 7.96
C VAL A 113 -5.25 1.84 6.67
N VAL A 114 -6.58 1.74 6.67
CA VAL A 114 -7.36 1.52 5.45
C VAL A 114 -7.95 2.85 5.01
N ILE A 115 -7.76 3.20 3.74
CA ILE A 115 -8.36 4.39 3.14
C ILE A 115 -9.37 3.92 2.10
N LEU A 116 -10.65 4.18 2.35
CA LEU A 116 -11.69 3.92 1.36
C LEU A 116 -11.66 5.03 0.29
N THR A 117 -11.39 4.64 -0.95
CA THR A 117 -11.41 5.53 -2.13
C THR A 117 -12.71 5.34 -2.90
N HIS A 118 -12.98 6.20 -3.90
CA HIS A 118 -14.18 6.11 -4.76
C HIS A 118 -15.52 6.08 -3.99
N VAL A 119 -15.56 6.74 -2.84
CA VAL A 119 -16.74 6.78 -1.96
C VAL A 119 -17.94 7.49 -2.60
N ASP A 120 -17.67 8.40 -3.54
CA ASP A 120 -18.64 9.08 -4.39
C ASP A 120 -19.32 8.14 -5.39
N MET A 121 -18.59 7.13 -5.87
CA MET A 121 -19.11 6.10 -6.77
C MET A 121 -19.92 5.04 -6.02
N ALA A 122 -19.49 4.70 -4.80
CA ALA A 122 -20.19 3.73 -3.94
C ALA A 122 -21.52 4.26 -3.38
N CYS A 123 -21.71 5.58 -3.29
CA CYS A 123 -22.88 6.19 -2.70
C CYS A 123 -23.54 7.20 -3.65
N PRO A 124 -24.78 6.94 -4.13
CA PRO A 124 -25.53 7.90 -4.93
C PRO A 124 -25.74 9.27 -4.25
N MET A 125 -25.72 9.32 -2.90
CA MET A 125 -25.78 10.57 -2.13
C MET A 125 -24.44 11.31 -2.04
N GLY A 126 -23.31 10.60 -2.15
CA GLY A 126 -21.96 11.18 -2.17
C GLY A 126 -21.73 12.10 -3.38
N ASN A 127 -22.39 11.80 -4.49
CA ASN A 127 -22.38 12.59 -5.72
C ASN A 127 -23.00 14.00 -5.55
N LYS A 128 -23.79 14.24 -4.50
CA LYS A 128 -24.34 15.58 -4.17
C LYS A 128 -23.55 16.31 -3.08
N ASN A 129 -22.84 15.59 -2.19
CA ASN A 129 -21.98 16.20 -1.18
C ASN A 129 -21.05 15.13 -0.55
N LEU A 130 -19.74 15.18 -0.86
CA LEU A 130 -18.73 14.24 -0.33
C LEU A 130 -18.69 14.21 1.21
N ARG A 131 -19.06 15.31 1.86
CA ARG A 131 -19.20 15.38 3.33
C ARG A 131 -20.29 14.48 3.89
N ASN A 132 -21.20 13.91 3.10
CA ASN A 132 -22.23 13.00 3.62
C ASN A 132 -21.86 11.52 3.46
N GLY A 133 -20.68 11.20 2.90
CA GLY A 133 -20.22 9.82 2.72
C GLY A 133 -20.19 9.02 4.03
N TYR A 134 -19.75 9.63 5.14
CA TYR A 134 -19.75 9.00 6.47
C TYR A 134 -21.14 8.73 7.06
N LYS A 135 -22.21 9.31 6.49
CA LYS A 135 -23.60 9.06 6.90
C LYS A 135 -24.25 7.94 6.09
N SER A 136 -23.58 7.45 5.04
CA SER A 136 -24.10 6.39 4.21
C SER A 136 -24.18 5.11 5.04
N LYS A 137 -25.35 4.46 5.12
CA LYS A 137 -25.45 3.13 5.75
C LYS A 137 -24.69 2.03 5.00
N TYR A 138 -24.20 2.35 3.80
CA TYR A 138 -23.48 1.42 2.92
C TYR A 138 -21.97 1.38 3.20
N ILE A 139 -21.42 2.43 3.84
CA ILE A 139 -20.01 2.56 4.25
C ILE A 139 -19.98 2.57 5.78
#